data_AF-A0A953Z9M2-F1
#
_entry.id   AF-A0A953Z9M2-F1
#
_cell.length_a   1.000
_cell.length_b   1.000
_cell.length_c   1.000
_cell.angle_alpha   90.00
_cell.angle_beta   90.00
_cell.angle_gamma   90.00
#
_symmetry.space_group_name_H-M   'P 1'
#
loop_
_entity.id
_entity.type
_entity.pdbx_description
1 polymer ?
#
loop_
_entity_poly.entity_id
_entity_poly.type
_entity_poly.pdbx_seq_one_letter_code
_entity_poly.pdbx_strand_id
1 'polypeptide(L)'
;SGAGVVTILADLLGFDAYGIELDPWLVDAAARLAASVGSGAEFVAGSFVPPGLRETVEHQPADTLLETEGVDAWAELGMRLGDFDVVYDYHWPDQADFHGELLARGVRPGATVLRYSHDEGFEATIWPPSPI
;
A
#
# COMPACT_ATOMS: atom_id res chain seq x y z
N SER A 1 1.18 -3.96 2.86
CA SER A 1 1.81 -4.62 4.02
C SER A 1 2.09 -6.06 3.64
N GLY A 2 3.18 -6.65 4.13
CA GLY A 2 3.42 -8.10 4.17
C GLY A 2 3.45 -8.52 5.64
N ALA A 3 4.63 -8.91 6.17
CA ALA A 3 4.84 -9.13 7.61
C ALA A 3 4.82 -7.84 8.48
N GLY A 4 4.32 -6.71 7.97
CA GLY A 4 4.15 -5.45 8.72
C GLY A 4 5.41 -4.63 9.05
N VAL A 5 6.62 -5.11 8.73
CA VAL A 5 7.89 -4.49 9.17
C VAL A 5 8.02 -3.02 8.75
N VAL A 6 7.73 -2.68 7.50
CA VAL A 6 7.87 -1.28 7.01
C VAL A 6 6.88 -0.36 7.70
N THR A 7 5.63 -0.80 7.89
CA THR A 7 4.60 -0.03 8.61
C THR A 7 5.00 0.20 10.07
N ILE A 8 5.52 -0.82 10.74
CA ILE A 8 6.03 -0.71 12.12
C ILE A 8 7.20 0.28 12.20
N LEU A 9 8.14 0.21 11.26
CA LEU A 9 9.26 1.15 11.24
C LEU A 9 8.79 2.60 11.03
N ALA A 10 7.77 2.82 10.20
CA ALA A 10 7.18 4.14 10.00
C ALA A 10 6.59 4.68 11.32
N ASP A 11 5.80 3.89 12.04
CA ASP A 11 5.27 4.28 13.35
C ASP A 11 6.38 4.59 14.37
N LEU A 12 7.40 3.72 14.46
CA LEU A 12 8.55 3.95 15.35
C LEU A 12 9.36 5.20 15.00
N LEU A 13 9.27 5.67 13.75
CA LEU A 13 9.87 6.93 13.29
C LEU A 13 8.95 8.15 13.52
N GLY A 14 7.76 7.95 14.07
CA GLY A 14 6.82 9.00 14.45
C GLY A 14 5.74 9.32 13.40
N PHE A 15 5.55 8.46 12.41
CA PHE A 15 4.43 8.57 11.48
C PHE A 15 3.16 7.96 12.06
N ASP A 16 2.01 8.44 11.62
CA ASP A 16 0.74 7.73 11.80
C ASP A 16 0.64 6.66 10.69
N ALA A 17 0.86 5.39 11.04
CA ALA A 17 1.21 4.34 10.08
C ALA A 17 0.17 3.23 9.99
N TYR A 18 -0.22 2.93 8.74
CA TYR A 18 -1.27 1.96 8.42
C TYR A 18 -0.75 0.94 7.39
N GLY A 19 -1.15 -0.32 7.55
CA GLY A 19 -0.79 -1.42 6.65
C GLY A 19 -2.01 -2.20 6.16
N ILE A 20 -2.24 -2.21 4.86
CA ILE A 20 -3.26 -3.07 4.22
C ILE A 20 -2.60 -4.35 3.70
N GLU A 21 -3.21 -5.51 3.97
CA GLU A 21 -2.78 -6.83 3.48
C GLU A 21 -4.00 -7.71 3.21
N LEU A 22 -3.96 -8.50 2.13
CA LEU A 22 -5.05 -9.39 1.73
C LEU A 22 -5.18 -10.59 2.68
N ASP A 23 -4.04 -11.17 3.09
CA ASP A 23 -4.02 -12.36 3.94
C ASP A 23 -4.25 -12.00 5.42
N PRO A 24 -5.39 -12.40 6.02
CA PRO A 24 -5.69 -12.11 7.43
C PRO A 24 -4.67 -12.72 8.40
N TRP A 25 -4.00 -13.81 8.02
CA TRP A 25 -2.95 -14.40 8.86
C TRP A 25 -1.73 -13.49 8.95
N LEU A 26 -1.34 -12.86 7.85
CA LEU A 26 -0.25 -11.88 7.83
C LEU A 26 -0.60 -10.62 8.62
N VAL A 27 -1.87 -10.19 8.58
CA VAL A 27 -2.38 -9.08 9.42
C VAL A 27 -2.25 -9.41 10.91
N ASP A 28 -2.70 -10.58 11.37
CA ASP A 28 -2.54 -11.00 12.77
C ASP A 28 -1.05 -11.12 13.16
N ALA A 29 -0.21 -11.66 12.27
CA ALA A 29 1.23 -11.76 12.51
C ALA A 29 1.89 -10.35 12.64
N ALA A 30 1.53 -9.41 11.76
CA ALA A 30 2.00 -8.05 11.79
C ALA A 30 1.56 -7.30 13.06
N ALA A 31 0.30 -7.42 13.46
CA ALA A 31 -0.23 -6.81 14.67
C ALA A 31 0.47 -7.33 15.94
N ARG A 32 0.74 -8.64 16.01
CA ARG A 32 1.51 -9.24 17.12
C ARG A 32 2.95 -8.74 17.15
N LEU A 33 3.59 -8.64 15.98
CA LEU A 33 4.94 -8.10 15.88
C LEU A 33 4.98 -6.64 16.36
N ALA A 34 4.06 -5.79 15.90
CA ALA A 34 3.93 -4.40 16.33
C ALA A 34 3.78 -4.29 17.85
N ALA A 35 2.86 -5.07 18.44
CA ALA A 35 2.66 -5.11 19.89
C ALA A 35 3.93 -5.53 20.65
N SER A 36 4.69 -6.50 20.12
CA SER A 36 5.92 -7.00 20.76
C SER A 36 7.06 -5.97 20.81
N VAL A 37 7.05 -4.97 19.92
CA VAL A 37 8.04 -3.89 19.87
C VAL A 37 7.49 -2.55 20.38
N GLY A 38 6.24 -2.53 20.85
CA GLY A 38 5.59 -1.32 21.37
C GLY A 38 5.19 -0.31 20.29
N SER A 39 4.97 -0.76 19.06
CA SER A 39 4.49 0.06 17.95
C SER A 39 2.97 0.23 17.97
N GLY A 40 2.50 1.41 17.59
CA GLY A 40 1.09 1.76 17.40
C GLY A 40 0.57 1.56 15.98
N ALA A 41 1.36 0.97 15.08
CA ALA A 41 0.95 0.74 13.68
C ALA A 41 -0.36 -0.05 13.58
N GLU A 42 -1.26 0.42 12.72
CA GLU A 42 -2.57 -0.22 12.48
C GLU A 42 -2.54 -1.10 11.23
N PHE A 43 -3.24 -2.23 11.26
CA PHE A 43 -3.30 -3.18 10.15
C PHE A 43 -4.74 -3.57 9.83
N VAL A 44 -5.07 -3.59 8.54
CA VAL A 44 -6.40 -3.96 8.04
C VAL A 44 -6.27 -5.07 7.00
N ALA A 45 -7.15 -6.07 7.13
CA ALA A 45 -7.25 -7.17 6.19
C ALA A 45 -8.17 -6.79 5.03
N GLY A 46 -7.67 -6.85 3.80
CA GLY A 46 -8.47 -6.58 2.60
C GLY A 46 -7.64 -6.08 1.42
N SER A 47 -8.36 -5.73 0.36
CA SER A 47 -7.75 -5.23 -0.86
C SER A 47 -7.37 -3.76 -0.71
N PHE A 48 -6.12 -3.43 -1.04
CA PHE A 48 -5.66 -2.05 -1.14
C PHE A 48 -6.19 -1.34 -2.39
N VAL A 49 -6.86 -2.05 -3.31
CA VAL A 49 -7.44 -1.50 -4.52
C VAL A 49 -8.83 -0.94 -4.19
N PRO A 50 -9.02 0.40 -4.23
CA PRO A 50 -10.32 1.02 -3.97
C PRO A 50 -11.39 0.47 -4.91
N PRO A 51 -12.64 0.23 -4.45
CA PRO A 51 -13.69 -0.38 -5.27
C PRO A 51 -13.91 0.32 -6.63
N GLY A 52 -13.87 1.66 -6.66
CA GLY A 52 -14.05 2.44 -7.89
C GLY A 52 -12.90 2.33 -8.91
N LEU A 53 -11.81 1.65 -8.57
CA LEU A 53 -10.66 1.39 -9.43
C LEU A 53 -10.59 -0.08 -9.90
N ARG A 54 -11.42 -0.98 -9.35
CA ARG A 54 -11.39 -2.42 -9.66
C ARG A 54 -11.95 -2.77 -11.03
N GLU A 55 -12.88 -1.97 -11.57
CA GLU A 55 -13.51 -2.23 -12.88
C GLU A 55 -12.58 -1.94 -14.08
N THR A 56 -11.48 -1.21 -13.87
CA THR A 56 -10.52 -0.83 -14.93
C THR A 56 -9.54 -1.95 -15.34
N VAL A 57 -9.70 -3.16 -14.79
CA VAL A 57 -8.64 -4.19 -14.69
C VAL A 57 -8.81 -5.34 -15.72
N GLU A 58 -9.73 -5.22 -16.69
CA GLU A 58 -10.14 -6.33 -17.60
C GLU A 58 -9.02 -6.97 -18.45
N HIS A 59 -7.79 -6.42 -18.49
CA HIS A 59 -6.66 -6.94 -19.29
C HIS A 59 -5.39 -7.21 -18.47
N GLN A 60 -5.48 -7.22 -17.14
CA GLN A 60 -4.33 -7.38 -16.26
C GLN A 60 -3.99 -8.86 -15.98
N PRO A 61 -2.75 -9.18 -15.56
CA PRO A 61 -2.34 -10.52 -15.14
C PRO A 61 -3.25 -11.11 -14.04
N ALA A 62 -3.30 -12.44 -13.95
CA ALA A 62 -4.13 -13.13 -12.96
C ALA A 62 -3.80 -12.73 -11.51
N ASP A 63 -2.53 -12.42 -11.22
CA ASP A 63 -2.10 -12.00 -9.89
C ASP A 63 -2.64 -10.61 -9.52
N THR A 64 -2.88 -9.73 -10.49
CA THR A 64 -3.54 -8.43 -10.26
C THR A 64 -5.02 -8.61 -9.91
N LEU A 65 -5.68 -9.64 -10.45
CA LEU A 65 -7.07 -9.93 -10.09
C LEU A 65 -7.17 -10.30 -8.61
N LEU A 66 -6.22 -11.09 -8.08
CA LEU A 66 -6.16 -11.42 -6.65
C LEU A 66 -6.06 -10.17 -5.77
N GLU A 67 -5.37 -9.12 -6.21
CA GLU A 67 -5.27 -7.87 -5.46
C GLU A 67 -6.59 -7.09 -5.41
N THR A 68 -7.47 -7.28 -6.38
CA THR A 68 -8.82 -6.71 -6.39
C THR A 68 -9.84 -7.56 -5.63
N GLU A 69 -9.52 -8.84 -5.39
CA GLU A 69 -10.33 -9.79 -4.64
C GLU A 69 -10.11 -9.59 -3.14
N GLY A 70 -11.04 -8.90 -2.48
CA GLY A 70 -10.98 -8.70 -1.04
C GLY A 70 -12.03 -7.73 -0.55
N VAL A 71 -12.25 -7.73 0.77
CA VAL A 71 -13.05 -6.70 1.42
C VAL A 71 -12.43 -5.32 1.20
N ASP A 72 -13.24 -4.28 1.28
CA ASP A 72 -12.79 -2.90 1.11
C ASP A 72 -12.05 -2.43 2.36
N ALA A 73 -10.72 -2.53 2.34
CA ALA A 73 -9.86 -2.10 3.44
C ALA A 73 -9.98 -0.60 3.71
N TRP A 74 -10.31 0.21 2.70
CA TRP A 74 -10.46 1.66 2.85
C TRP A 74 -11.71 2.02 3.64
N ALA A 75 -12.80 1.28 3.43
CA ALA A 75 -14.02 1.44 4.22
C ALA A 75 -13.80 1.08 5.69
N GLU A 76 -13.01 0.05 5.99
CA GLU A 76 -12.66 -0.34 7.36
C GLU A 76 -11.75 0.70 8.04
N LEU A 77 -10.75 1.22 7.32
CA LEU A 77 -9.90 2.32 7.81
C LEU A 77 -10.66 3.64 7.99
N GLY A 78 -11.79 3.82 7.29
CA GLY A 78 -12.46 5.12 7.22
C GLY A 78 -11.61 6.21 6.53
N MET A 79 -10.65 5.80 5.70
CA MET A 79 -9.68 6.65 5.01
C MET A 79 -9.68 6.37 3.50
N ARG A 80 -9.01 7.22 2.74
CA ARG A 80 -8.77 7.04 1.30
C ARG A 80 -7.27 7.10 1.03
N LEU A 81 -6.81 6.49 -0.06
CA LEU A 81 -5.41 6.55 -0.49
C LEU A 81 -4.87 7.99 -0.59
N GLY A 82 -5.72 8.95 -0.95
CA GLY A 82 -5.36 10.37 -1.05
C GLY A 82 -5.21 11.10 0.28
N ASP A 83 -5.51 10.48 1.41
CA ASP A 83 -5.38 11.11 2.73
C ASP A 83 -3.94 10.99 3.28
N PHE A 84 -3.08 10.20 2.65
CA PHE A 84 -1.70 9.92 3.10
C PHE A 84 -0.68 10.91 2.56
N ASP A 85 0.26 11.34 3.41
CA ASP A 85 1.42 12.16 3.02
C ASP A 85 2.55 11.33 2.40
N VAL A 86 2.66 10.06 2.79
CA VAL A 86 3.67 9.11 2.32
C VAL A 86 3.00 7.77 2.02
N VAL A 87 3.26 7.21 0.85
CA VAL A 87 2.77 5.88 0.43
C VAL A 87 3.97 4.99 0.15
N TYR A 88 4.07 3.87 0.87
CA TYR A 88 5.03 2.82 0.54
C TYR A 88 4.38 1.82 -0.41
N ASP A 89 4.98 1.66 -1.58
CA ASP A 89 4.50 0.80 -2.65
C ASP A 89 5.53 -0.29 -2.97
N TYR A 90 5.13 -1.54 -2.82
CA TYR A 90 5.93 -2.71 -3.15
C TYR A 90 5.10 -3.64 -4.02
N HIS A 91 5.62 -3.93 -5.21
CA HIS A 91 4.97 -4.74 -6.22
C HIS A 91 5.99 -5.52 -7.03
N TRP A 92 5.55 -6.57 -7.70
CA TRP A 92 6.38 -7.31 -8.65
C TRP A 92 6.54 -6.51 -9.95
N PRO A 93 7.66 -6.65 -10.68
CA PRO A 93 7.92 -5.84 -11.88
C PRO A 93 6.81 -5.87 -12.95
N ASP A 94 6.09 -6.99 -13.07
CA ASP A 94 4.97 -7.17 -13.99
C ASP A 94 3.67 -6.48 -13.56
N GLN A 95 3.62 -5.93 -12.34
CA GLN A 95 2.50 -5.16 -11.80
C GLN A 95 2.74 -3.65 -11.86
N ALA A 96 3.87 -3.19 -12.40
CA ALA A 96 4.26 -1.77 -12.39
C ALA A 96 3.22 -0.83 -13.02
N ASP A 97 2.62 -1.23 -14.15
CA ASP A 97 1.60 -0.43 -14.83
C ASP A 97 0.31 -0.32 -13.99
N PHE A 98 -0.09 -1.42 -13.34
CA PHE A 98 -1.25 -1.46 -12.46
C PHE A 98 -1.08 -0.52 -11.26
N HIS A 99 0.04 -0.64 -10.54
CA HIS A 99 0.36 0.23 -9.41
C HIS A 99 0.51 1.69 -9.86
N GLY A 100 1.12 1.92 -11.03
CA GLY A 100 1.21 3.26 -11.63
C GLY A 100 -0.15 3.92 -11.83
N GLU A 101 -1.14 3.20 -12.38
CA GLU A 101 -2.50 3.72 -12.55
C GLU A 101 -3.19 3.97 -11.20
N LEU A 102 -3.07 3.03 -10.27
CA LEU A 102 -3.62 3.16 -8.92
C LEU A 102 -3.09 4.42 -8.23
N LEU A 103 -1.77 4.63 -8.25
CA LEU A 103 -1.12 5.79 -7.66
C LEU A 103 -1.55 7.08 -8.37
N ALA A 104 -1.62 7.09 -9.70
CA ALA A 104 -2.04 8.24 -10.49
C ALA A 104 -3.46 8.70 -10.16
N ARG A 105 -4.35 7.76 -9.83
CA ARG A 105 -5.76 8.05 -9.54
C ARG A 105 -6.04 8.26 -8.05
N GLY A 106 -5.22 7.69 -7.18
CA GLY A 106 -5.49 7.63 -5.75
C GLY A 106 -4.60 8.50 -4.86
N VAL A 107 -3.34 8.73 -5.23
CA VAL A 107 -2.39 9.51 -4.42
C VAL A 107 -2.59 11.00 -4.61
N ARG A 108 -2.61 11.74 -3.50
CA ARG A 108 -2.75 13.20 -3.53
C ARG A 108 -1.49 13.88 -4.12
N PRO A 109 -1.65 15.02 -4.80
CA PRO A 109 -0.51 15.85 -5.18
C PRO A 109 0.32 16.28 -3.96
N GLY A 110 1.66 16.24 -4.11
CA GLY A 110 2.63 16.58 -3.08
C GLY A 110 2.93 15.47 -2.08
N ALA A 111 2.26 14.31 -2.14
CA ALA A 111 2.65 13.15 -1.36
C ALA A 111 3.94 12.51 -1.88
N THR A 112 4.68 11.84 -1.00
CA THR A 112 5.86 11.06 -1.37
C THR A 112 5.47 9.61 -1.58
N VAL A 113 5.78 9.05 -2.75
CA VAL A 113 5.69 7.61 -3.00
C VAL A 113 7.09 7.01 -2.84
N LEU A 114 7.24 6.07 -1.90
CA LEU A 114 8.45 5.30 -1.67
C LEU A 114 8.27 3.91 -2.29
N ARG A 115 9.12 3.55 -3.25
CA ARG A 115 9.12 2.23 -3.90
C ARG A 115 10.38 1.47 -3.61
N TYR A 116 10.30 0.15 -3.62
CA TYR A 116 11.46 -0.72 -3.63
C TYR A 116 11.42 -1.62 -4.85
N SER A 117 12.51 -1.63 -5.62
CA SER A 117 12.76 -2.60 -6.69
C SER A 117 14.07 -3.35 -6.45
N HIS A 118 14.19 -4.55 -7.00
CA HIS A 118 15.43 -5.32 -6.91
C HIS A 118 16.61 -4.61 -7.61
N ASP A 119 16.34 -3.91 -8.71
CA ASP A 119 17.38 -3.34 -9.57
C ASP A 119 17.84 -1.94 -9.12
N GLU A 120 16.92 -1.12 -8.62
CA GLU A 120 17.21 0.28 -8.23
C GLU A 120 17.23 0.49 -6.71
N GLY A 121 16.76 -0.48 -5.93
CA GLY A 121 16.62 -0.34 -4.49
C GLY A 121 15.46 0.59 -4.12
N PHE A 122 15.65 1.44 -3.10
CA PHE A 122 14.61 2.38 -2.67
C PHE A 122 14.63 3.67 -3.50
N GLU A 123 13.47 4.03 -4.04
CA GLU A 123 13.25 5.29 -4.75
C GLU A 123 12.12 6.08 -4.06
N ALA A 124 12.33 7.37 -3.82
CA ALA A 124 11.31 8.27 -3.29
C ALA A 124 10.97 9.36 -4.30
N THR A 125 9.70 9.50 -4.64
CA THR A 125 9.20 10.41 -5.67
C THR A 125 8.08 11.28 -5.12
N ILE A 126 8.13 12.59 -5.34
CA ILE A 126 7.00 13.49 -5.05
C ILE A 126 5.95 13.33 -6.16
N TRP A 127 4.68 13.16 -5.80
CA TRP A 127 3.59 12.89 -6.74
C TRP A 127 2.86 14.17 -7.21
N PRO A 128 2.48 14.28 -8.50
CA PRO A 128 2.94 13.45 -9.60
C PRO A 128 4.42 13.72 -9.90
N PRO A 129 5.17 12.72 -10.39
CA PRO A 129 6.54 12.94 -10.85
C PRO A 129 6.56 14.02 -11.93
N SER A 130 7.59 14.86 -11.92
CA SER A 130 7.82 15.82 -13.00
C SER A 130 7.92 15.07 -14.34
N PRO A 131 7.25 15.54 -15.41
CA PRO A 131 7.45 14.96 -16.72
C PRO A 131 8.94 15.10 -17.11
N ILE A 132 9.54 13.97 -17.47
CA ILE A 132 10.92 13.88 -17.98
C ILE A 132 10.97 14.41 -19.42
#